data_AF-A0A4R3KZ26-F1
#
_entry.id   AF-A0A4R3KZ26-F1
#
_cell.length_a   1.000
_cell.length_b   1.000
_cell.length_c   1.000
_cell.angle_alpha   90.00
_cell.angle_beta   90.00
_cell.angle_gamma   90.00
#
_symmetry.space_group_name_H-M   'P 1'
#
loop_
_entity.id
_entity.type
_entity.pdbx_description
1 polymer ?
#
loop_
_entity_poly.entity_id
_entity_poly.type
_entity_poly.pdbx_seq_one_letter_code
_entity_poly.pdbx_strand_id
1 'polypeptide(L)'
;MEHIYEIVDKGGVFILNPLDYSDIYKYLEENHIMIDLEETNDFTDLSIIDDDLEGKEIFLVGENHGVLVNEQLRMKFLKYFKFNTNFKYYLWELPFSVAFFLSKYLETGDEKILRETSYVDWFGSILNKNPMFQDKVLSIVYIYDNCKYLYPTDLKDYQGVMTTLDSKLNILKKYAKGECTLFKLNGTDSPFDKRLLWPIVHKIPEGGVTTDYFQYIILIRNSKALTSLKV
;
A
#
# COMPACT_ATOMS: atom_id res chain seq x y z
N MET A 1 6.22 26.79 -7.44
CA MET A 1 5.53 26.12 -6.30
C MET A 1 4.06 26.20 -6.63
N GLU A 2 3.41 25.08 -6.94
CA GLU A 2 1.95 25.07 -7.12
C GLU A 2 1.30 25.19 -5.74
N HIS A 3 0.50 26.25 -5.54
CA HIS A 3 -0.24 26.46 -4.30
C HIS A 3 -1.56 25.71 -4.40
N ILE A 4 -1.78 24.78 -3.46
CA ILE A 4 -2.99 23.97 -3.38
C ILE A 4 -3.87 24.57 -2.29
N TYR A 5 -5.12 24.86 -2.65
CA TYR A 5 -6.07 25.53 -1.79
C TYR A 5 -7.13 24.54 -1.32
N GLU A 6 -7.52 24.62 -0.06
CA GLU A 6 -8.77 24.04 0.41
C GLU A 6 -9.92 25.02 0.10
N ILE A 7 -11.03 24.49 -0.42
CA ILE A 7 -12.25 25.27 -0.69
C ILE A 7 -13.20 25.06 0.48
N VAL A 8 -13.42 26.11 1.27
CA VAL A 8 -14.39 26.08 2.37
C VAL A 8 -15.59 26.95 2.00
N ASP A 9 -16.79 26.37 2.01
CA ASP A 9 -18.04 27.13 1.90
C ASP A 9 -18.42 27.69 3.28
N LYS A 10 -18.39 29.03 3.40
CA LYS A 10 -18.94 29.75 4.55
C LYS A 10 -20.11 30.61 4.10
N GLY A 11 -21.28 30.00 4.00
CA GLY A 11 -22.53 30.72 3.73
C GLY A 11 -22.62 31.28 2.31
N GLY A 12 -22.17 30.52 1.31
CA GLY A 12 -22.17 30.91 -0.10
C GLY A 12 -20.92 31.65 -0.56
N VAL A 13 -19.90 31.75 0.31
CA VAL A 13 -18.59 32.32 -0.02
C VAL A 13 -17.55 31.21 0.03
N PHE A 14 -16.93 30.93 -1.12
CA PHE A 14 -15.82 30.00 -1.24
C PHE A 14 -14.51 30.69 -0.82
N ILE A 15 -13.96 30.28 0.32
CA ILE A 15 -12.65 30.77 0.80
C ILE A 15 -11.58 29.78 0.32
N LEU A 16 -10.57 30.31 -0.37
CA LEU A 16 -9.35 29.59 -0.73
C LEU A 16 -8.33 29.75 0.39
N ASN A 17 -8.21 28.75 1.26
CA ASN A 17 -7.16 28.73 2.27
C ASN A 17 -5.93 28.03 1.69
N PRO A 18 -4.74 28.66 1.68
CA PRO A 18 -3.51 27.93 1.38
C PRO A 18 -3.36 26.83 2.42
N LEU A 19 -3.25 25.57 1.99
CA LEU A 19 -2.89 24.49 2.89
C LEU A 19 -1.46 24.77 3.38
N ASP A 20 -1.29 24.99 4.68
CA ASP A 20 0.03 25.00 5.31
C ASP A 20 0.51 23.55 5.36
N TYR A 21 1.47 23.22 4.50
CA TYR A 21 2.07 21.89 4.44
C TYR A 21 3.26 21.76 5.38
N SER A 22 3.71 22.82 6.07
CA SER A 22 4.96 22.81 6.83
C SER A 22 5.03 21.69 7.88
N ASP A 23 3.89 21.37 8.48
CA ASP A 23 3.71 20.22 9.38
C ASP A 23 3.90 18.88 8.67
N ILE A 24 3.37 18.71 7.45
CA ILE A 24 3.58 17.53 6.59
C ILE A 24 5.04 17.38 6.19
N TYR A 25 5.73 18.47 5.83
CA TYR A 25 7.16 18.42 5.52
C TYR A 25 7.96 17.93 6.73
N LYS A 26 7.75 18.56 7.89
CA LYS A 26 8.45 18.21 9.13
C LYS A 26 8.18 16.76 9.54
N TYR A 27 6.92 16.34 9.47
CA TYR A 27 6.52 15.00 9.85
C TYR A 27 7.14 13.93 8.93
N LEU A 28 7.01 14.09 7.60
CA LEU A 28 7.51 13.09 6.65
C LEU A 28 9.04 13.00 6.65
N GLU A 29 9.76 14.05 7.02
CA GLU A 29 11.23 14.03 7.13
C GLU A 29 11.73 13.00 8.15
N GLU A 30 10.98 12.79 9.23
CA GLU A 30 11.35 11.89 10.32
C GLU A 30 10.63 10.53 10.23
N ASN A 31 9.52 10.43 9.50
CA ASN A 31 8.63 9.27 9.49
C ASN A 31 8.67 8.49 8.16
N HIS A 32 9.88 8.24 7.65
CA HIS A 32 10.08 7.42 6.44
C HIS A 32 11.34 6.55 6.51
N ILE A 33 11.32 5.44 5.80
CA ILE A 33 12.48 4.54 5.66
C ILE A 33 12.54 3.97 4.22
N MET A 34 13.76 3.79 3.71
CA MET A 34 13.97 3.10 2.43
C MET A 34 13.85 1.60 2.67
N ILE A 35 13.11 0.89 1.81
CA ILE A 35 13.07 -0.58 1.83
C ILE A 35 14.17 -1.09 0.90
N ASP A 36 15.04 -1.93 1.43
CA ASP A 36 16.01 -2.72 0.67
C ASP A 36 15.33 -4.01 0.19
N LEU A 37 15.24 -4.20 -1.13
CA LEU A 37 14.60 -5.37 -1.73
C LEU A 37 15.59 -6.50 -2.02
N GLU A 38 16.89 -6.24 -1.93
CA GLU A 38 17.93 -7.25 -2.16
C GLU A 38 18.11 -8.14 -0.94
N GLU A 39 18.05 -7.57 0.27
CA GLU A 39 18.13 -8.32 1.50
C GLU A 39 16.75 -8.79 1.97
N THR A 40 16.53 -10.11 1.96
CA THR A 40 15.21 -10.71 2.17
C THR A 40 15.00 -11.33 3.55
N ASN A 41 16.04 -11.39 4.39
CA ASN A 41 15.97 -11.93 5.74
C ASN A 41 16.39 -10.93 6.83
N ASP A 42 16.80 -9.71 6.44
CA ASP A 42 16.89 -8.54 7.32
C ASP A 42 15.60 -7.71 7.19
N PHE A 43 15.08 -7.27 8.33
CA PHE A 43 13.87 -6.45 8.42
C PHE A 43 14.08 -5.13 9.15
N THR A 44 15.33 -4.71 9.37
CA THR A 44 15.64 -3.40 9.97
C THR A 44 15.06 -2.25 9.16
N ASP A 45 14.92 -2.42 7.85
CA ASP A 45 14.28 -1.50 6.91
C ASP A 45 12.74 -1.46 6.98
N LEU A 46 12.14 -2.31 7.82
CA LEU A 46 10.71 -2.33 8.18
C LEU A 46 10.47 -1.97 9.65
N SER A 47 11.52 -1.68 10.43
CA SER A 47 11.45 -1.43 11.88
C SER A 47 10.52 -0.28 12.29
N ILE A 48 10.23 0.66 11.38
CA ILE A 48 9.27 1.74 11.62
C ILE A 48 7.84 1.23 11.92
N ILE A 49 7.54 -0.03 11.57
CA ILE A 49 6.27 -0.71 11.82
C ILE A 49 6.22 -1.41 13.19
N ASP A 50 7.37 -1.71 13.80
CA ASP A 50 7.47 -2.65 14.94
C ASP A 50 6.52 -2.29 16.09
N ASP A 51 6.51 -1.02 16.50
CA ASP A 51 5.68 -0.52 17.59
C ASP A 51 4.17 -0.62 17.31
N ASP A 52 3.78 -0.67 16.03
CA ASP A 52 2.38 -0.73 15.63
C ASP A 52 1.86 -2.16 15.46
N LEU A 53 2.72 -3.17 15.59
CA LEU A 53 2.31 -4.58 15.51
C LEU A 53 1.54 -5.04 16.75
N GLU A 54 1.79 -4.42 17.90
CA GLU A 54 1.17 -4.84 19.16
C GLU A 54 -0.35 -4.73 19.09
N GLY A 55 -1.04 -5.81 19.45
CA GLY A 55 -2.50 -5.88 19.43
C GLY A 55 -3.12 -6.01 18.03
N LYS A 56 -2.34 -6.00 16.94
CA LYS A 56 -2.86 -6.20 15.58
C LYS A 56 -3.05 -7.68 15.29
N GLU A 57 -4.20 -8.00 14.72
CA GLU A 57 -4.58 -9.36 14.32
C GLU A 57 -4.65 -9.51 12.79
N ILE A 58 -4.82 -8.39 12.06
CA ILE A 58 -5.01 -8.36 10.62
C ILE A 58 -4.03 -7.38 9.99
N PHE A 59 -3.23 -7.86 9.04
CA PHE A 59 -2.28 -7.07 8.27
C PHE A 59 -2.74 -7.06 6.81
N LEU A 60 -2.97 -5.86 6.27
CA LEU A 60 -3.44 -5.66 4.90
C LEU A 60 -2.38 -4.92 4.10
N VAL A 61 -2.02 -5.47 2.96
CA VAL A 61 -1.03 -4.88 2.05
C VAL A 61 -1.65 -4.78 0.67
N GLY A 62 -2.00 -3.55 0.25
CA GLY A 62 -2.73 -3.29 -0.99
C GLY A 62 -1.81 -2.86 -2.13
N GLU A 63 -1.89 -3.55 -3.27
CA GLU A 63 -1.06 -3.32 -4.45
C GLU A 63 -1.90 -3.09 -5.72
N ASN A 64 -1.30 -2.51 -6.76
CA ASN A 64 -1.85 -2.51 -8.12
C ASN A 64 -1.02 -3.44 -9.01
N HIS A 65 -1.69 -4.38 -9.67
CA HIS A 65 -1.06 -5.53 -10.32
C HIS A 65 -0.06 -5.20 -11.43
N GLY A 66 0.77 -6.20 -11.76
CA GLY A 66 1.62 -6.17 -12.96
C GLY A 66 2.99 -5.50 -12.76
N VAL A 67 3.31 -5.01 -11.56
CA VAL A 67 4.59 -4.36 -11.24
C VAL A 67 5.53 -5.35 -10.57
N LEU A 68 6.79 -5.40 -11.02
CA LEU A 68 7.78 -6.40 -10.59
C LEU A 68 8.01 -6.39 -9.07
N VAL A 69 8.19 -5.19 -8.51
CA VAL A 69 8.49 -4.99 -7.09
C VAL A 69 7.37 -5.46 -6.15
N ASN A 70 6.13 -5.54 -6.63
CA ASN A 70 5.02 -6.01 -5.78
C ASN A 70 5.28 -7.43 -5.26
N GLU A 71 5.88 -8.30 -6.07
CA GLU A 71 6.21 -9.67 -5.69
C GLU A 71 7.31 -9.72 -4.62
N GLN A 72 8.33 -8.86 -4.74
CA GLN A 72 9.42 -8.75 -3.76
C GLN A 72 8.90 -8.22 -2.43
N LEU A 73 8.11 -7.14 -2.46
CA LEU A 73 7.49 -6.59 -1.26
C LEU A 73 6.54 -7.60 -0.60
N ARG A 74 5.71 -8.30 -1.39
CA ARG A 74 4.80 -9.34 -0.87
C ARG A 74 5.57 -10.39 -0.07
N MET A 75 6.67 -10.91 -0.63
CA MET A 75 7.48 -11.91 0.06
C MET A 75 8.19 -11.34 1.30
N LYS A 76 8.70 -10.11 1.22
CA LYS A 76 9.37 -9.46 2.34
C LYS A 76 8.40 -9.21 3.51
N PHE A 77 7.21 -8.66 3.26
CA PHE A 77 6.18 -8.46 4.29
C PHE A 77 5.67 -9.78 4.86
N LEU A 78 5.48 -10.81 4.02
CA LEU A 78 5.06 -12.13 4.51
C LEU A 78 6.07 -12.68 5.52
N LYS A 79 7.37 -12.61 5.21
CA LYS A 79 8.43 -13.04 6.13
C LYS A 79 8.50 -12.15 7.38
N TYR A 80 8.44 -10.84 7.22
CA TYR A 80 8.48 -9.87 8.32
C TYR A 80 7.35 -10.09 9.33
N PHE A 81 6.10 -10.15 8.87
CA PHE A 81 4.97 -10.40 9.77
C PHE A 81 5.05 -11.80 10.38
N LYS A 82 5.61 -12.79 9.66
CA LYS A 82 5.73 -14.16 10.18
C LYS A 82 6.79 -14.25 11.27
N PHE A 83 7.84 -13.44 11.15
CA PHE A 83 8.92 -13.35 12.12
C PHE A 83 8.47 -12.61 13.39
N ASN A 84 7.75 -11.49 13.24
CA ASN A 84 7.40 -10.61 14.36
C ASN A 84 6.04 -10.90 15.00
N THR A 85 5.20 -11.75 14.40
CA THR A 85 3.85 -12.01 14.89
C THR A 85 3.51 -13.49 14.79
N ASN A 86 2.40 -13.89 15.42
CA ASN A 86 1.87 -15.26 15.34
C ASN A 86 0.66 -15.37 14.42
N PHE A 87 0.59 -14.55 13.35
CA PHE A 87 -0.50 -14.70 12.38
C PHE A 87 -0.52 -16.13 11.81
N LYS A 88 -1.73 -16.67 11.64
CA LYS A 88 -1.93 -18.09 11.26
C LYS A 88 -2.39 -18.27 9.82
N TYR A 89 -3.04 -17.26 9.26
CA TYR A 89 -3.69 -17.35 7.97
C TYR A 89 -3.14 -16.27 7.04
N TYR A 90 -2.79 -16.69 5.83
CA TYR A 90 -2.46 -15.79 4.73
C TYR A 90 -3.61 -15.84 3.73
N LEU A 91 -4.33 -14.73 3.58
CA LEU A 91 -5.40 -14.59 2.60
C LEU A 91 -4.86 -13.81 1.41
N TRP A 92 -4.95 -14.40 0.23
CA TRP A 92 -4.58 -13.73 -1.02
C TRP A 92 -5.86 -13.25 -1.74
N GLU A 93 -5.74 -12.19 -2.56
CA GLU A 93 -6.82 -11.63 -3.39
C GLU A 93 -7.18 -12.59 -4.53
N LEU A 94 -7.73 -13.74 -4.16
CA LEU A 94 -8.14 -14.81 -5.05
C LEU A 94 -9.55 -15.27 -4.66
N PRO A 95 -10.38 -15.68 -5.64
CA PRO A 95 -11.65 -16.30 -5.33
C PRO A 95 -11.47 -17.52 -4.41
N PHE A 96 -12.41 -17.75 -3.49
CA PHE A 96 -12.34 -18.85 -2.52
C PHE A 96 -12.09 -20.22 -3.17
N SER A 97 -12.69 -20.47 -4.34
CA SER A 97 -12.49 -21.69 -5.12
C SER A 97 -11.04 -21.93 -5.49
N VAL A 98 -10.26 -20.87 -5.69
CA VAL A 98 -8.83 -20.90 -6.04
C VAL A 98 -7.98 -21.16 -4.80
N ALA A 99 -8.32 -20.51 -3.68
CA ALA A 99 -7.61 -20.70 -2.43
C ALA A 99 -7.60 -22.17 -1.99
N PHE A 100 -8.68 -22.93 -2.25
CA PHE A 100 -8.74 -24.37 -2.02
C PHE A 100 -7.64 -25.15 -2.77
N PHE A 101 -7.41 -24.83 -4.05
CA PHE A 101 -6.38 -25.47 -4.86
C PHE A 101 -4.97 -25.06 -4.40
N LEU A 102 -4.78 -23.80 -4.01
CA LEU A 102 -3.50 -23.34 -3.45
C LEU A 102 -3.18 -24.05 -2.12
N SER A 103 -4.17 -24.23 -1.23
CA SER A 103 -3.98 -25.00 0.00
C SER A 103 -3.59 -26.45 -0.30
N LYS A 104 -4.22 -27.09 -1.30
CA LYS A 104 -3.82 -28.42 -1.74
C LYS A 104 -2.40 -28.46 -2.28
N TYR A 105 -1.96 -27.47 -3.06
CA TYR A 105 -0.57 -27.39 -3.52
C TYR A 105 0.42 -27.31 -2.35
N LEU A 106 0.13 -26.47 -1.35
CA LEU A 106 1.00 -26.34 -0.17
C LEU A 106 1.10 -27.65 0.64
N GLU A 107 0.05 -28.46 0.64
CA GLU A 107 0.03 -29.77 1.30
C GLU A 107 0.72 -30.87 0.49
N THR A 108 0.61 -30.84 -0.85
CA THR A 108 1.02 -31.97 -1.70
C THR A 108 2.31 -31.74 -2.49
N GLY A 109 2.69 -30.47 -2.72
CA GLY A 109 3.77 -30.08 -3.61
C GLY A 109 3.47 -30.27 -5.12
N ASP A 110 2.24 -30.60 -5.51
CA ASP A 110 1.89 -30.89 -6.91
C ASP A 110 1.71 -29.61 -7.74
N GLU A 111 2.77 -29.21 -8.46
CA GLU A 111 2.81 -28.02 -9.30
C GLU A 111 1.76 -28.00 -10.43
N LYS A 112 1.14 -29.14 -10.79
CA LYS A 112 0.07 -29.17 -11.80
C LYS A 112 -1.19 -28.42 -11.36
N ILE A 113 -1.35 -28.22 -10.05
CA ILE A 113 -2.49 -27.52 -9.43
C ILE A 113 -2.42 -26.00 -9.67
N LEU A 114 -1.25 -25.45 -10.03
CA LEU A 114 -1.02 -24.01 -10.21
C LEU A 114 -1.59 -23.41 -11.52
N ARG A 115 -2.47 -24.11 -12.23
CA ARG A 115 -2.99 -23.64 -13.53
C ARG A 115 -4.33 -22.92 -13.40
N GLU A 116 -4.33 -21.70 -13.95
CA GLU A 116 -5.38 -20.70 -14.07
C GLU A 116 -5.73 -19.93 -12.78
N THR A 117 -5.85 -18.58 -12.88
CA THR A 117 -6.89 -17.72 -12.22
C THR A 117 -6.64 -16.21 -12.33
N SER A 118 -7.72 -15.44 -12.14
CA SER A 118 -7.85 -13.98 -12.29
C SER A 118 -8.55 -13.34 -11.05
N TYR A 119 -8.32 -12.03 -10.86
CA TYR A 119 -8.55 -11.14 -9.68
C TYR A 119 -10.00 -10.86 -9.21
N VAL A 120 -10.19 -10.49 -7.92
CA VAL A 120 -11.34 -9.71 -7.38
C VAL A 120 -11.04 -8.94 -6.06
N ASP A 121 -11.36 -7.63 -6.09
CA ASP A 121 -11.66 -6.55 -5.11
C ASP A 121 -11.30 -6.53 -3.59
N TRP A 122 -11.09 -5.29 -3.14
CA TRP A 122 -10.55 -4.84 -1.85
C TRP A 122 -11.44 -5.09 -0.62
N PHE A 123 -11.07 -6.09 0.18
CA PHE A 123 -11.70 -6.51 1.44
C PHE A 123 -11.39 -5.58 2.65
N GLY A 124 -10.28 -4.85 2.58
CA GLY A 124 -9.73 -4.12 3.74
C GLY A 124 -10.61 -3.00 4.30
N SER A 125 -11.36 -2.29 3.46
CA SER A 125 -12.21 -1.16 3.89
C SER A 125 -13.48 -1.61 4.62
N ILE A 126 -13.92 -2.85 4.41
CA ILE A 126 -15.11 -3.42 5.05
C ILE A 126 -14.81 -3.81 6.49
N LEU A 127 -13.60 -4.31 6.76
CA LEU A 127 -13.21 -4.77 8.10
C LEU A 127 -13.10 -3.62 9.11
N ASN A 128 -12.56 -2.46 8.70
CA ASN A 128 -12.41 -1.31 9.61
C ASN A 128 -13.75 -0.72 10.10
N LYS A 129 -14.85 -0.96 9.38
CA LYS A 129 -16.19 -0.50 9.79
C LYS A 129 -16.89 -1.43 10.77
N ASN A 130 -16.28 -2.58 11.10
CA ASN A 130 -16.83 -3.56 12.02
C ASN A 130 -16.24 -3.36 13.43
N PRO A 131 -17.07 -3.10 14.46
CA PRO A 131 -16.61 -2.93 15.85
C PRO A 131 -15.77 -4.09 16.40
N MET A 132 -15.93 -5.30 15.84
CA MET A 132 -15.14 -6.48 16.22
C MET A 132 -13.65 -6.36 15.85
N PHE A 133 -13.33 -5.59 14.80
CA PHE A 133 -11.98 -5.45 14.25
C PHE A 133 -11.40 -4.04 14.44
N GLN A 134 -12.12 -3.18 15.15
CA GLN A 134 -11.65 -1.85 15.51
C GLN A 134 -10.30 -1.96 16.24
N ASP A 135 -9.33 -1.16 15.81
CA ASP A 135 -7.95 -1.10 16.31
C ASP A 135 -7.10 -2.37 16.13
N LYS A 136 -7.64 -3.42 15.51
CA LYS A 136 -6.93 -4.69 15.25
C LYS A 136 -6.31 -4.80 13.86
N VAL A 137 -6.57 -3.83 13.00
CA VAL A 137 -6.13 -3.81 11.60
C VAL A 137 -4.96 -2.85 11.45
N LEU A 138 -3.92 -3.30 10.74
CA LEU A 138 -2.85 -2.46 10.23
C LEU A 138 -2.88 -2.53 8.69
N SER A 139 -3.07 -1.39 8.04
CA SER A 139 -3.16 -1.32 6.59
C SER A 139 -2.03 -0.50 5.98
N ILE A 140 -1.38 -1.12 4.99
CA ILE A 140 -0.30 -0.56 4.18
C ILE A 140 -0.82 -0.46 2.74
N VAL A 141 -0.74 0.72 2.14
CA VAL A 141 -1.16 0.95 0.75
C VAL A 141 0.03 1.27 -0.14
N TYR A 142 0.04 0.73 -1.36
CA TYR A 142 1.07 1.06 -2.35
C TYR A 142 0.62 2.21 -3.24
N ILE A 143 1.57 3.08 -3.54
CA ILE A 143 1.41 4.22 -4.45
C ILE A 143 2.56 4.20 -5.44
N TYR A 144 2.25 4.43 -6.71
CA TYR A 144 3.17 4.26 -7.82
C TYR A 144 3.50 5.61 -8.44
N ASP A 145 4.77 5.83 -8.76
CA ASP A 145 5.27 6.99 -9.53
C ASP A 145 6.17 6.48 -10.65
N ASN A 146 5.74 6.66 -11.90
CA ASN A 146 6.48 6.25 -13.09
C ASN A 146 6.86 4.76 -13.13
N CYS A 147 6.01 3.87 -12.61
CA CYS A 147 6.25 2.42 -12.66
C CYS A 147 5.71 1.83 -13.97
N LYS A 148 6.31 0.76 -14.45
CA LYS A 148 5.76 -0.03 -15.56
C LYS A 148 4.96 -1.19 -15.00
N TYR A 149 3.84 -1.51 -15.65
CA TYR A 149 3.03 -2.67 -15.31
C TYR A 149 2.76 -3.53 -16.54
N LEU A 150 2.67 -4.84 -16.32
CA LEU A 150 2.26 -5.81 -17.31
C LEU A 150 0.75 -6.05 -17.20
N TYR A 151 0.07 -5.96 -18.34
CA TYR A 151 -1.28 -6.45 -18.52
C TYR A 151 -1.23 -7.63 -19.50
N PRO A 152 -1.29 -8.88 -19.00
CA PRO A 152 -1.28 -10.05 -19.86
C PRO A 152 -2.61 -10.14 -20.61
N THR A 153 -2.55 -10.42 -21.92
CA THR A 153 -3.74 -10.75 -22.72
C THR A 153 -3.46 -12.03 -23.51
N ASP A 154 -4.52 -12.72 -23.91
CA ASP A 154 -4.41 -13.98 -24.69
C ASP A 154 -3.66 -13.79 -26.02
N LEU A 155 -3.63 -12.56 -26.55
CA LEU A 155 -3.02 -12.24 -27.84
C LEU A 155 -1.60 -11.69 -27.71
N LYS A 156 -1.36 -10.82 -26.72
CA LYS A 156 -0.05 -10.18 -26.50
C LYS A 156 0.04 -9.51 -25.14
N ASP A 157 1.22 -9.59 -24.54
CA ASP A 157 1.60 -8.77 -23.38
C ASP A 157 1.54 -7.27 -23.71
N TYR A 158 0.78 -6.52 -22.93
CA TYR A 158 0.79 -5.06 -22.94
C TYR A 158 1.56 -4.53 -21.74
N GLN A 159 2.43 -3.54 -21.96
CA GLN A 159 3.07 -2.79 -20.88
C GLN A 159 2.64 -1.33 -20.92
N GLY A 160 2.15 -0.84 -19.77
CA GLY A 160 1.81 0.57 -19.56
C GLY A 160 2.71 1.23 -18.52
N VAL A 161 2.49 2.52 -18.32
CA VAL A 161 3.08 3.29 -17.21
C VAL A 161 1.98 3.59 -16.20
N MET A 162 2.26 3.35 -14.93
CA MET A 162 1.37 3.59 -13.81
C MET A 162 1.95 4.69 -12.91
N THR A 163 1.16 5.74 -12.73
CA THR A 163 1.37 6.77 -11.70
C THR A 163 0.04 6.96 -10.98
N THR A 164 -0.02 6.51 -9.73
CA THR A 164 -1.20 6.63 -8.88
C THR A 164 -1.07 7.73 -7.84
N LEU A 165 0.15 8.27 -7.67
CA LEU A 165 0.41 9.40 -6.78
C LEU A 165 -0.30 10.67 -7.25
N ASP A 166 -1.16 11.20 -6.39
CA ASP A 166 -1.83 12.48 -6.59
C ASP A 166 -0.83 13.63 -6.45
N SER A 167 -0.95 14.63 -7.33
CA SER A 167 -0.05 15.80 -7.31
C SER A 167 -0.12 16.58 -6.00
N LYS A 168 -1.25 16.51 -5.28
CA LYS A 168 -1.44 17.11 -3.95
C LYS A 168 -0.49 16.57 -2.89
N LEU A 169 0.03 15.37 -3.07
CA LEU A 169 1.02 14.76 -2.18
C LEU A 169 2.33 14.41 -2.90
N ASN A 170 2.69 15.18 -3.94
CA ASN A 170 4.01 15.14 -4.55
C ASN A 170 5.16 15.34 -3.55
N ILE A 171 4.88 15.88 -2.36
CA ILE A 171 5.86 15.97 -1.28
C ILE A 171 6.47 14.62 -0.89
N LEU A 172 5.74 13.52 -1.04
CA LEU A 172 6.28 12.17 -0.83
C LEU A 172 7.51 11.90 -1.72
N LYS A 173 7.55 12.46 -2.94
CA LYS A 173 8.70 12.32 -3.86
C LYS A 173 9.97 12.98 -3.33
N LYS A 174 9.86 14.01 -2.48
CA LYS A 174 11.01 14.71 -1.90
C LYS A 174 11.80 13.82 -0.94
N TYR A 175 11.08 12.98 -0.19
CA TYR A 175 11.65 12.10 0.83
C TYR A 175 11.81 10.66 0.32
N ALA A 176 11.37 10.38 -0.91
CA ALA A 176 11.55 9.08 -1.55
C ALA A 176 13.04 8.77 -1.76
N LYS A 177 13.45 7.60 -1.29
CA LYS A 177 14.78 7.01 -1.42
C LYS A 177 14.66 5.67 -2.14
N GLY A 178 15.56 5.42 -3.08
CA GLY A 178 15.58 4.16 -3.83
C GLY A 178 14.32 3.90 -4.66
N GLU A 179 14.03 2.62 -4.90
CA GLU A 179 12.84 2.16 -5.62
C GLU A 179 11.61 2.09 -4.72
N CYS A 180 11.78 1.81 -3.42
CA CYS A 180 10.71 1.71 -2.44
C CYS A 180 11.00 2.55 -1.19
N THR A 181 10.04 3.39 -0.81
CA THR A 181 10.08 4.13 0.46
C THR A 181 8.79 3.92 1.23
N LEU A 182 8.91 3.48 2.48
CA LEU A 182 7.81 3.33 3.42
C LEU A 182 7.66 4.62 4.24
N PHE A 183 6.43 5.10 4.35
CA PHE A 183 6.05 6.27 5.15
C PHE A 183 5.07 5.83 6.23
N LYS A 184 5.35 6.19 7.49
CA LYS A 184 4.43 6.02 8.62
C LYS A 184 3.51 7.23 8.70
N LEU A 185 2.21 7.02 8.88
CA LEU A 185 1.19 8.09 8.91
C LEU A 185 0.50 8.23 10.26
N ASN A 186 0.68 7.29 11.18
CA ASN A 186 0.00 7.25 12.48
C ASN A 186 0.97 7.42 13.66
N GLY A 187 2.19 7.90 13.40
CA GLY A 187 3.12 8.33 14.45
C GLY A 187 2.65 9.60 15.17
N THR A 188 3.28 9.90 16.31
CA THR A 188 2.95 11.06 17.15
C THR A 188 2.91 12.37 16.36
N ASP A 189 1.91 13.20 16.63
CA ASP A 189 1.68 14.50 15.99
C ASP A 189 1.48 14.48 14.47
N SER A 190 1.12 13.32 13.91
CA SER A 190 0.81 13.20 12.49
C SER A 190 -0.17 14.27 12.00
N PRO A 191 -0.01 14.79 10.78
CA PRO A 191 -1.06 15.56 10.12
C PRO A 191 -2.11 14.64 9.46
N PHE A 192 -1.79 13.35 9.27
CA PHE A 192 -2.64 12.37 8.57
C PHE A 192 -3.75 11.79 9.46
N ASP A 193 -3.65 11.91 10.78
CA ASP A 193 -4.70 11.57 11.76
C ASP A 193 -5.58 12.79 12.14
N LYS A 194 -5.23 13.98 11.67
CA LYS A 194 -5.96 15.24 11.91
C LYS A 194 -6.82 15.66 10.72
N ARG A 195 -6.40 15.32 9.50
CA ARG A 195 -7.09 15.73 8.27
C ARG A 195 -6.90 14.72 7.14
N LEU A 196 -7.82 14.78 6.17
CA LEU A 196 -7.82 13.92 5.00
C LEU A 196 -6.81 14.41 3.95
N LEU A 197 -5.59 13.91 4.05
CA LEU A 197 -4.50 14.09 3.08
C LEU A 197 -4.46 12.87 2.17
N TRP A 198 -5.16 12.95 1.03
CA TRP A 198 -5.35 11.80 0.15
C TRP A 198 -4.29 11.74 -0.98
N PRO A 199 -3.46 10.69 -1.04
CA PRO A 199 -2.32 10.60 -1.97
C PRO A 199 -2.62 9.86 -3.26
N ILE A 200 -3.85 9.40 -3.48
CA ILE A 200 -4.20 8.51 -4.60
C ILE A 200 -5.13 9.24 -5.57
N VAL A 201 -4.75 9.29 -6.86
CA VAL A 201 -5.53 9.98 -7.92
C VAL A 201 -6.93 9.40 -8.16
N HIS A 202 -7.16 8.18 -7.68
CA HIS A 202 -8.39 7.41 -7.85
C HIS A 202 -8.84 6.87 -6.50
N LYS A 203 -10.12 6.48 -6.38
CA LYS A 203 -10.77 6.03 -5.12
C LYS A 203 -10.86 7.15 -4.08
N ILE A 204 -11.85 8.03 -4.22
CA ILE A 204 -12.01 9.20 -3.36
C ILE A 204 -12.69 8.79 -2.04
N PRO A 205 -12.11 9.09 -0.87
CA PRO A 205 -12.70 8.83 0.44
C PRO A 205 -13.96 9.70 0.67
N GLU A 206 -14.93 9.16 1.40
CA GLU A 206 -16.21 9.85 1.71
C GLU A 206 -16.09 10.86 2.86
N GLY A 207 -14.99 10.83 3.61
CA GLY A 207 -14.73 11.71 4.75
C GLY A 207 -13.69 11.14 5.72
N GLY A 208 -13.62 11.69 6.94
CA GLY A 208 -12.70 11.23 7.98
C GLY A 208 -11.30 11.82 7.85
N VAL A 209 -10.31 11.11 8.39
CA VAL A 209 -8.87 11.43 8.29
C VAL A 209 -8.13 10.34 7.52
N THR A 210 -6.92 10.60 7.02
CA THR A 210 -6.20 9.62 6.19
C THR A 210 -5.97 8.30 6.92
N THR A 211 -5.66 8.35 8.21
CA THR A 211 -5.39 7.15 9.03
C THR A 211 -6.62 6.30 9.32
N ASP A 212 -7.83 6.73 8.94
CA ASP A 212 -9.01 5.85 8.95
C ASP A 212 -8.91 4.75 7.87
N TYR A 213 -8.13 5.01 6.82
CA TYR A 213 -8.02 4.15 5.64
C TYR A 213 -6.75 3.29 5.66
N PHE A 214 -5.61 3.88 5.98
CA PHE A 214 -4.32 3.17 6.05
C PHE A 214 -3.34 3.91 6.96
N GLN A 215 -2.49 3.16 7.65
CA GLN A 215 -1.48 3.67 8.57
C GLN A 215 -0.13 3.89 7.89
N TYR A 216 0.10 3.23 6.76
CA TYR A 216 1.36 3.29 6.03
C TYR A 216 1.15 3.44 4.52
N ILE A 217 2.08 4.15 3.88
CA ILE A 217 2.20 4.24 2.43
C ILE A 217 3.55 3.66 2.01
N ILE A 218 3.56 2.88 0.93
CA ILE A 218 4.80 2.60 0.18
C ILE A 218 4.75 3.37 -1.13
N LEU A 219 5.69 4.29 -1.31
CA LEU A 219 5.91 4.91 -2.61
C LEU A 219 6.90 4.07 -3.41
N ILE A 220 6.42 3.50 -4.51
CA ILE A 220 7.19 2.69 -5.45
C ILE A 220 7.49 3.54 -6.68
N ARG A 221 8.77 3.63 -7.07
CA ARG A 221 9.22 4.52 -8.14
C ARG A 221 10.01 3.80 -9.21
N ASN A 222 9.72 4.10 -10.48
CA ASN A 222 10.50 3.63 -11.63
C ASN A 222 10.61 2.10 -11.76
N SER A 223 9.70 1.36 -11.13
CA SER A 223 9.76 -0.10 -11.15
C SER A 223 9.44 -0.66 -12.52
N LYS A 224 10.02 -1.82 -12.84
CA LYS A 224 9.76 -2.53 -14.10
C LYS A 224 8.43 -3.27 -14.03
N ALA A 225 7.86 -3.54 -15.20
CA ALA A 225 6.74 -4.45 -15.32
C ALA A 225 7.20 -5.88 -15.00
N LEU A 226 6.27 -6.71 -14.53
CA LEU A 226 6.47 -8.15 -14.53
C LEU A 226 6.75 -8.66 -15.96
N THR A 227 7.37 -9.83 -16.04
CA THR A 227 7.56 -10.55 -17.29
C THR A 227 6.66 -11.77 -17.31
N SER A 228 5.94 -12.00 -18.40
CA SER A 228 5.17 -13.22 -18.57
C SER A 228 6.08 -14.45 -18.48
N LEU A 229 5.58 -15.50 -17.85
CA LEU A 229 6.19 -16.81 -17.89
C LEU A 229 6.19 -17.30 -19.34
N LYS A 230 7.36 -17.31 -19.97
CA LYS A 230 7.54 -17.94 -21.28
C LYS A 230 7.61 -19.45 -21.05
N VAL A 231 6.57 -20.16 -21.47
CA VAL A 231 6.52 -21.62 -21.51
C VAL A 231 6.90 -22.09 -22.90
#